data_AF-A0A7C1HPK2-F1
#
_entry.id   AF-A0A7C1HPK2-F1
#
_cell.length_a   1.000
_cell.length_b   1.000
_cell.length_c   1.000
_cell.angle_alpha   90.00
_cell.angle_beta   90.00
_cell.angle_gamma   90.00
#
_symmetry.space_group_name_H-M   'P 1'
#
loop_
_entity.id
_entity.type
_entity.pdbx_description
1 polymer ?
#
loop_
_entity_poly.entity_id
_entity_poly.type
_entity_poly.pdbx_seq_one_letter_code
_entity_poly.pdbx_strand_id
1 'polypeptide(L)' 'MAFSLQDLTQVETAIIRLVSGSSVVRVTIGDKAVEYQSSDIDKLKNLRKEI' A
#
# COMPACT_ATOMS: atom_id res chain seq x y z
N MET A 1 -6.82 14.61 6.02
CA MET A 1 -5.37 14.60 5.69
C MET A 1 -5.27 14.18 4.25
N ALA A 2 -4.80 15.07 3.36
CA ALA A 2 -4.72 14.74 1.93
C ALA A 2 -3.57 13.76 1.75
N PHE A 3 -3.89 12.53 1.33
CA PHE A 3 -2.87 11.60 0.88
C PHE A 3 -2.24 12.16 -0.40
N SER A 4 -0.93 12.03 -0.50
CA SER A 4 -0.16 12.51 -1.63
C SER A 4 -0.34 11.55 -2.81
N LEU A 5 -0.28 12.05 -4.05
CA LEU A 5 -0.18 11.20 -5.26
C LEU A 5 0.93 10.14 -5.16
N GLN A 6 1.98 10.47 -4.42
CA GLN A 6 3.10 9.58 -4.12
C GLN A 6 2.68 8.40 -3.22
N ASP A 7 1.83 8.64 -2.21
CA ASP A 7 1.27 7.61 -1.34
C ASP A 7 0.35 6.66 -2.13
N LEU A 8 -0.50 7.21 -3.01
CA LEU A 8 -1.33 6.42 -3.93
C LEU A 8 -0.50 5.50 -4.82
N THR A 9 0.56 6.05 -5.42
CA THR A 9 1.47 5.29 -6.29
C THR A 9 2.20 4.19 -5.52
N GLN A 10 2.62 4.47 -4.29
CA GLN A 10 3.25 3.49 -3.40
C GLN A 10 2.28 2.36 -3.05
N VAL A 11 1.04 2.68 -2.70
CA VAL A 11 -0.02 1.70 -2.38
C VAL A 11 -0.33 0.81 -3.60
N GLU A 12 -0.49 1.39 -4.79
CA GLU A 12 -0.71 0.59 -6.01
C GLU A 12 0.48 -0.32 -6.33
N THR A 13 1.70 0.21 -6.26
CA THR A 13 2.92 -0.58 -6.50
C THR A 13 3.03 -1.73 -5.49
N ALA A 14 2.69 -1.47 -4.24
CA ALA A 14 2.66 -2.48 -3.18
C ALA A 14 1.61 -3.56 -3.44
N ILE A 15 0.39 -3.18 -3.82
CA ILE A 15 -0.65 -4.15 -4.21
C ILE A 15 -0.16 -5.01 -5.38
N ILE A 16 0.40 -4.40 -6.43
CA ILE A 16 0.92 -5.13 -7.60
C ILE A 16 2.03 -6.11 -7.17
N ARG A 17 2.98 -5.67 -6.34
CA ARG A 17 4.07 -6.52 -5.85
C ARG A 17 3.57 -7.69 -5.01
N LEU A 18 2.59 -7.47 -4.13
CA LEU A 18 1.97 -8.52 -3.33
C LEU A 18 1.21 -9.52 -4.21
N VAL A 19 0.43 -9.04 -5.18
CA VAL A 19 -0.26 -9.90 -6.16
C VAL A 19 0.75 -10.67 -7.02
N SER A 20 1.88 -10.06 -7.36
CA SER A 20 2.95 -10.68 -8.16
C SER A 20 3.76 -11.74 -7.40
N GLY A 21 3.50 -11.96 -6.11
CA GLY A 21 4.17 -13.00 -5.30
C GLY A 21 5.16 -12.48 -4.26
N SER A 22 5.24 -11.16 -4.03
CA SER A 22 6.02 -10.63 -2.89
C SER A 22 5.33 -10.99 -1.58
N SER A 23 6.08 -11.50 -0.60
CA SER A 23 5.52 -11.87 0.71
C SER A 23 5.22 -10.65 1.59
N VAL A 24 6.04 -9.60 1.49
CA VAL A 24 5.93 -8.35 2.27
C VAL A 24 6.34 -7.19 1.39
N VAL A 25 5.63 -6.08 1.50
CA VAL A 25 5.94 -4.80 0.84
C VAL A 25 5.88 -3.68 1.86
N ARG A 26 6.82 -2.74 1.78
CA ARG A 26 6.84 -1.55 2.62
C ARG A 26 6.24 -0.38 1.86
N VAL A 27 5.19 0.21 2.40
CA VAL A 27 4.55 1.41 1.86
C VAL A 27 4.84 2.56 2.80
N THR A 28 5.36 3.65 2.26
CA THR A 28 5.52 4.88 3.04
C THR A 28 4.32 5.77 2.77
N ILE A 29 3.59 6.12 3.83
CA ILE A 29 2.42 7.00 3.79
C ILE A 29 2.75 8.23 4.64
N GLY A 30 3.02 9.35 3.98
CA GLY A 30 3.58 10.54 4.64
C GLY A 30 4.92 10.22 5.33
N ASP A 31 5.00 10.42 6.65
CA ASP A 31 6.18 10.12 7.47
C ASP A 31 6.19 8.69 8.06
N LYS A 32 5.15 7.89 7.79
CA LYS A 32 5.02 6.55 8.35
C LYS A 32 5.27 5.49 7.30
N ALA A 33 6.28 4.66 7.52
CA ALA A 33 6.46 3.45 6.75
C ALA A 33 5.72 2.28 7.40
N VAL A 34 4.75 1.72 6.69
CA VAL A 34 3.94 0.57 7.11
C VAL A 34 4.28 -0.61 6.22
N GLU A 35 4.54 -1.75 6.83
CA GLU A 35 4.76 -3.01 6.11
C GLU A 35 3.44 -3.75 5.96
N TYR A 36 3.14 -4.16 4.74
CA TYR A 36 1.95 -4.90 4.37
C TYR A 36 2.34 -6.26 3.85
N GLN A 37 1.65 -7.29 4.32
CA GLN A 37 1.84 -8.65 3.84
C GLN A 37 0.77 -8.99 2.81
N SER A 38 0.92 -10.12 2.12
CA SER A 38 -0.10 -10.62 1.18
C SER A 38 -1.44 -10.89 1.86
N SER A 39 -1.47 -11.14 3.17
CA SER A 39 -2.69 -11.21 3.99
C SER A 39 -3.36 -9.85 4.23
N ASP A 40 -2.63 -8.75 4.12
CA ASP A 40 -3.15 -7.38 4.30
C ASP A 40 -3.56 -6.72 2.98
N ILE A 41 -3.62 -7.49 1.88
CA ILE A 41 -3.98 -6.97 0.55
C ILE A 41 -5.38 -6.35 0.54
N ASP A 42 -6.31 -6.89 1.32
CA ASP A 42 -7.66 -6.34 1.48
C ASP A 42 -7.63 -5.00 2.23
N LYS A 43 -6.72 -4.83 3.20
CA LYS A 43 -6.52 -3.54 3.87
C LYS A 43 -5.96 -2.50 2.90
N LEU A 44 -4.97 -2.87 2.08
CA LEU A 44 -4.41 -1.98 1.05
C LEU A 44 -5.47 -1.56 0.02
N LYS A 45 -6.33 -2.51 -0.41
CA LYS A 45 -7.44 -2.22 -1.32
C LYS A 45 -8.47 -1.27 -0.69
N ASN A 46 -8.83 -1.47 0.58
CA ASN A 46 -9.71 -0.55 1.29
C ASN A 46 -9.07 0.82 1.47
N LEU A 47 -7.77 0.87 1.80
CA LEU A 47 -7.02 2.11 1.90
C LEU A 47 -7.08 2.88 0.58
N ARG A 48 -6.80 2.22 -0.55
CA ARG A 48 -6.93 2.83 -1.90
C ARG A 48 -8.34 3.38 -2.18
N LYS A 49 -9.38 2.83 -1.56
CA LYS A 49 -10.77 3.22 -1.77
C LYS A 49 -11.19 4.42 -0.90
N GLU A 50 -10.51 4.61 0.23
CA GLU A 50 -10.70 5.76 1.14
C GLU A 50 -9.82 6.96 0.79
N ILE A 51 -8.74 6.74 0.03
CA ILE A 51 -7.86 7.78 -0.51
C ILE A 51 -8.42 8.32 -1.83
#